data_AF-A0A969Q1W8-F1
#
_entry.id   AF-A0A969Q1W8-F1
#
_cell.length_a   1.000
_cell.length_b   1.000
_cell.length_c   1.000
_cell.angle_alpha   90.00
_cell.angle_beta   90.00
_cell.angle_gamma   90.00
#
_symmetry.space_group_name_H-M   'P 1'
#
loop_
_entity.id
_entity.type
_entity.pdbx_description
1 polymer ?
#
loop_
_entity_poly.entity_id
_entity_poly.type
_entity_poly.pdbx_seq_one_letter_code
_entity_poly.pdbx_strand_id
1 'polypeptide(L)'
;EPQVASLLGNVPSGEERRLDNGSRLKVIATFKDETGGLCREFEVDGTDGKALVSVACRAGAVWDLRFTVAAAQNELGYAPASSLETLDAFYTATGALPPLSADEEKAALAGLQ
;
A
#
# COMPACT_ATOMS: atom_id res chain seq x y z
N GLU A 1 -10.78 2.85 -6.34
CA GLU A 1 -10.80 4.26 -6.79
C GLU A 1 -9.72 4.48 -7.86
N PRO A 2 -10.04 5.10 -9.01
CA PRO A 2 -9.10 5.24 -10.12
C PRO A 2 -7.87 6.10 -9.79
N GLN A 3 -8.04 7.12 -8.93
CA GLN A 3 -6.94 7.98 -8.48
C GLN A 3 -5.88 7.20 -7.68
N VAL A 4 -6.31 6.37 -6.72
CA VAL A 4 -5.40 5.53 -5.92
C VAL A 4 -4.58 4.61 -6.82
N ALA A 5 -5.23 3.91 -7.76
CA ALA A 5 -4.54 3.04 -8.71
C ALA A 5 -3.49 3.78 -9.57
N SER A 6 -3.80 5.01 -10.01
CA SER A 6 -2.83 5.84 -10.73
C SER A 6 -1.64 6.22 -9.85
N LEU A 7 -1.87 6.60 -8.60
CA LEU A 7 -0.81 6.99 -7.67
C LEU A 7 0.08 5.81 -7.29
N LEU A 8 -0.48 4.60 -7.12
CA LEU A 8 0.31 3.38 -6.90
C LEU A 8 1.26 3.06 -8.05
N GLY A 9 1.01 3.53 -9.28
CA GLY A 9 1.93 3.35 -10.40
C GLY A 9 3.08 4.37 -10.44
N ASN A 10 3.02 5.47 -9.68
CA ASN A 10 3.86 6.65 -9.92
C ASN A 10 4.50 7.24 -8.65
N VAL A 11 3.91 7.04 -7.48
CA VAL A 11 4.41 7.57 -6.21
C VAL A 11 5.43 6.59 -5.63
N PRO A 12 6.65 7.02 -5.28
CA PRO A 12 7.62 6.15 -4.63
C PRO A 12 7.21 5.81 -3.20
N SER A 13 7.71 4.71 -2.67
CA SER A 13 7.49 4.35 -1.26
C SER A 13 8.12 5.38 -0.33
N GLY A 14 7.45 5.64 0.80
CA GLY A 14 7.81 6.68 1.75
C GLY A 14 7.19 8.05 1.44
N GLU A 15 6.56 8.23 0.27
CA GLU A 15 5.89 9.49 -0.09
C GLU A 15 4.37 9.44 0.11
N GLU A 16 3.79 10.64 0.32
CA GLU A 16 2.36 10.85 0.45
C GLU A 16 1.80 11.78 -0.62
N ARG A 17 0.53 11.59 -0.98
CA ARG A 17 -0.23 12.44 -1.90
C ARG A 17 -1.65 12.65 -1.37
N ARG A 18 -2.19 13.85 -1.57
CA ARG A 18 -3.61 14.11 -1.31
C ARG A 18 -4.46 13.54 -2.45
N LEU A 19 -5.57 12.94 -2.09
CA LEU A 19 -6.64 12.51 -2.98
C LEU A 19 -7.65 13.66 -3.17
N ASP A 20 -8.43 13.59 -4.25
CA ASP A 20 -9.40 14.64 -4.60
C ASP A 20 -10.54 14.76 -3.59
N ASN A 21 -10.82 13.66 -2.88
CA ASN A 21 -11.80 13.60 -1.80
C ASN A 21 -11.28 14.17 -0.47
N GLY A 22 -10.06 14.72 -0.44
CA GLY A 22 -9.42 15.29 0.75
C GLY A 22 -8.68 14.29 1.64
N SER A 23 -8.80 12.99 1.37
CA SER A 23 -8.04 11.95 2.06
C SER A 23 -6.55 12.01 1.67
N ARG A 24 -5.68 11.40 2.48
CA ARG A 24 -4.24 11.29 2.16
C ARG A 24 -3.88 9.84 1.88
N LEU A 25 -3.20 9.61 0.76
CA LEU A 25 -2.58 8.34 0.41
C LEU A 25 -1.10 8.41 0.79
N LYS A 26 -0.63 7.50 1.62
CA LYS A 26 0.80 7.29 1.90
C LYS A 26 1.21 5.94 1.34
N VAL A 27 2.21 5.92 0.46
CA VAL A 27 2.75 4.65 -0.04
C VAL A 27 3.86 4.20 0.89
N ILE A 28 3.74 2.99 1.45
CA ILE A 28 4.62 2.51 2.52
C ILE A 28 5.77 1.71 1.95
N ALA A 29 5.45 0.70 1.14
CA ALA A 29 6.43 -0.21 0.57
C ALA A 29 5.98 -0.76 -0.78
N THR A 30 6.96 -1.12 -1.60
CA THR A 30 6.78 -1.97 -2.78
C THR A 30 7.53 -3.27 -2.54
N PHE A 31 6.90 -4.40 -2.82
CA PHE A 31 7.47 -5.72 -2.66
C PHE A 31 6.96 -6.65 -3.75
N LYS A 32 7.45 -7.89 -3.76
CA LYS A 32 6.92 -8.95 -4.63
C LYS A 32 6.30 -10.06 -3.79
N ASP A 33 5.25 -10.68 -4.28
CA ASP A 33 4.76 -11.93 -3.69
C ASP A 33 5.60 -13.14 -4.13
N GLU A 34 5.25 -14.33 -3.65
CA GLU A 34 5.93 -15.58 -4.00
C GLU A 34 5.91 -15.90 -5.51
N THR A 35 4.94 -15.36 -6.26
CA THR A 35 4.80 -15.54 -7.71
C THR A 35 5.61 -14.51 -8.51
N GLY A 36 6.23 -13.55 -7.83
CA GLY A 36 6.95 -12.43 -8.43
C GLY A 36 6.04 -11.26 -8.83
N GLY A 37 4.76 -11.29 -8.45
CA GLY A 37 3.80 -10.23 -8.68
C GLY A 37 4.15 -8.98 -7.88
N LEU A 38 4.13 -7.80 -8.51
CA LEU A 38 4.46 -6.54 -7.86
C LEU A 38 3.30 -6.10 -6.95
N CYS A 39 3.56 -5.97 -5.65
CA CYS A 39 2.57 -5.55 -4.66
C CYS A 39 3.02 -4.26 -3.97
N ARG A 40 2.04 -3.45 -3.56
CA ARG A 40 2.27 -2.19 -2.85
C ARG A 40 1.43 -2.12 -1.59
N GLU A 41 2.11 -1.86 -0.49
CA GLU A 41 1.49 -1.48 0.79
C GLU A 41 1.27 0.03 0.79
N PHE A 42 0.08 0.45 1.20
CA PHE A 42 -0.26 1.86 1.32
C PHE A 42 -1.30 2.09 2.42
N GLU A 43 -1.29 3.30 2.95
CA GLU A 43 -2.28 3.78 3.90
C GLU A 43 -3.15 4.86 3.26
N VAL A 44 -4.45 4.83 3.55
CA VAL A 44 -5.39 5.91 3.22
C VAL A 44 -5.94 6.48 4.51
N ASP A 45 -5.55 7.70 4.84
CA ASP A 45 -6.16 8.49 5.91
C ASP A 45 -7.41 9.18 5.36
N GLY A 46 -8.59 8.70 5.76
CA GLY A 46 -9.87 9.33 5.47
C GLY A 46 -10.06 10.63 6.26
N THR A 47 -10.88 11.53 5.71
CA THR A 47 -11.22 12.80 6.38
C THR A 47 -12.06 12.62 7.64
N ASP A 48 -12.67 11.45 7.82
CA ASP A 48 -13.45 11.06 9.01
C ASP A 48 -12.59 10.50 10.15
N GLY A 49 -11.26 10.61 10.05
CA GLY A 49 -10.32 10.17 11.09
C GLY A 49 -10.05 8.67 11.10
N LYS A 50 -10.51 7.93 10.09
CA LYS A 50 -10.20 6.51 9.90
C LYS A 50 -9.02 6.36 8.97
N ALA A 51 -8.06 5.54 9.35
CA ALA A 51 -6.99 5.10 8.45
C ALA A 51 -7.26 3.66 7.99
N LEU A 52 -6.92 3.37 6.74
CA LEU A 52 -6.94 2.04 6.18
C LEU A 52 -5.53 1.67 5.74
N VAL A 53 -5.01 0.55 6.22
CA VAL A 53 -3.78 -0.05 5.69
C VAL A 53 -4.18 -1.12 4.69
N SER A 54 -3.60 -1.07 3.50
CA SER A 54 -4.01 -1.89 2.36
C SER A 54 -2.81 -2.41 1.57
N VAL A 55 -3.00 -3.56 0.93
CA VAL A 55 -2.08 -4.10 -0.07
C VAL A 55 -2.82 -4.27 -1.39
N ALA A 56 -2.26 -3.70 -2.46
CA ALA A 56 -2.71 -3.95 -3.82
C ALA A 56 -1.57 -4.54 -4.67
N CYS A 57 -1.89 -5.56 -5.45
CA CYS A 57 -0.95 -6.21 -6.36
C CYS A 57 -1.30 -5.91 -7.81
N ARG A 58 -0.27 -5.78 -8.65
CA ARG A 58 -0.40 -5.51 -10.07
C ARG A 58 -0.93 -6.74 -10.79
N ALA A 59 -2.06 -6.59 -11.47
CA ALA A 59 -2.66 -7.61 -12.31
C ALA A 59 -2.81 -7.06 -13.73
N GLY A 60 -1.81 -7.29 -14.58
CA GLY A 60 -1.76 -6.71 -15.93
C GLY A 60 -1.72 -5.19 -15.88
N ALA A 61 -2.77 -4.53 -16.39
CA ALA A 61 -2.88 -3.07 -16.44
C ALA A 61 -3.54 -2.44 -15.21
N VAL A 62 -4.04 -3.25 -14.26
CA VAL A 62 -4.79 -2.77 -13.09
C VAL A 62 -4.08 -3.11 -11.78
N TRP A 63 -4.42 -2.36 -10.74
CA TRP A 63 -4.07 -2.69 -9.37
C TRP A 63 -5.25 -3.40 -8.73
N ASP A 64 -5.03 -4.61 -8.25
CA ASP A 64 -6.02 -5.40 -7.57
C ASP A 64 -5.80 -5.31 -6.05
N LEU A 65 -6.83 -4.88 -5.31
CA LEU A 65 -6.81 -4.77 -3.86
C LEU A 65 -6.96 -6.16 -3.23
N ARG A 66 -5.90 -6.63 -2.56
CA ARG A 66 -5.82 -7.99 -2.00
C ARG A 66 -6.04 -8.01 -0.48
N PHE A 67 -5.75 -6.90 0.20
CA PHE A 67 -5.85 -6.77 1.64
C PHE A 67 -6.25 -5.36 2.02
N THR A 68 -7.12 -5.23 3.03
CA THR A 68 -7.43 -3.96 3.69
C THR A 68 -7.82 -4.24 5.13
N VAL A 69 -7.23 -3.49 6.05
CA VAL A 69 -7.59 -3.47 7.47
C VAL A 69 -7.73 -2.04 7.95
N ALA A 70 -8.66 -1.79 8.86
CA ALA A 70 -8.75 -0.50 9.53
C ALA A 70 -7.56 -0.35 10.50
N ALA A 71 -6.79 0.70 10.33
CA ALA A 71 -5.90 1.22 11.35
C ALA A 71 -6.73 2.23 12.17
N ALA A 72 -7.28 1.77 13.30
CA ALA A 72 -7.96 2.69 14.21
C ALA A 72 -6.90 3.66 14.76
N GLN A 73 -6.94 4.93 14.33
CA GLN A 73 -6.09 5.95 14.94
C GLN A 73 -6.80 6.40 16.23
N ASN A 74 -6.27 6.03 17.40
CA ASN A 74 -6.71 6.69 18.64
C ASN A 74 -6.19 8.14 18.68
N GLU A 75 -6.76 9.00 19.54
CA GLU A 75 -6.53 10.46 19.60
C GLU A 75 -5.05 10.91 19.72
N LEU A 76 -4.13 9.97 19.97
CA LEU A 76 -2.69 10.15 20.04
C LEU A 76 -1.93 9.77 18.74
N GLY A 77 -2.64 9.39 17.67
CA GLY A 77 -2.03 8.95 16.41
C GLY A 77 -1.34 7.58 16.48
N TYR A 78 -1.75 6.73 17.42
CA TYR A 78 -1.24 5.37 17.55
C TYR A 78 -2.20 4.41 16.87
N ALA A 79 -1.70 3.54 15.99
CA ALA A 79 -2.47 2.43 15.44
C ALA A 79 -2.33 1.21 16.38
N PRO A 80 -3.41 0.46 16.68
CA PRO A 80 -3.31 -0.74 17.50
C PRO A 80 -2.42 -1.77 16.82
N ALA A 81 -1.58 -2.44 17.61
CA ALA A 81 -0.67 -3.48 17.13
C ALA A 81 -1.39 -4.58 16.34
N SER A 82 -2.66 -4.86 16.66
CA SER A 82 -3.46 -5.93 16.03
C SER A 82 -3.73 -5.72 14.54
N SER A 83 -3.77 -4.48 14.05
CA SER A 83 -3.88 -4.21 12.61
C SER A 83 -2.57 -4.56 11.89
N LEU A 84 -1.42 -4.39 12.56
CA LEU A 84 -0.11 -4.78 12.05
C LEU A 84 0.10 -6.30 12.15
N GLU A 85 -0.41 -6.96 13.20
CA GLU A 85 -0.39 -8.42 13.31
C GLU A 85 -1.19 -9.10 12.18
N THR A 86 -2.33 -8.50 11.80
CA THR A 86 -3.15 -9.02 10.68
C THR A 86 -2.44 -8.83 9.34
N LEU A 87 -1.72 -7.72 9.17
CA LEU A 87 -0.91 -7.46 7.98
C LEU A 87 0.28 -8.43 7.88
N ASP A 88 0.97 -8.70 8.99
CA ASP A 88 2.06 -9.68 9.06
C ASP A 88 1.60 -11.10 8.71
N ALA A 89 0.42 -11.50 9.21
CA ALA A 89 -0.20 -12.77 8.84
C ALA A 89 -0.51 -12.84 7.34
N PHE A 90 -0.98 -11.74 6.74
CA PHE A 90 -1.17 -11.66 5.29
C PHE A 90 0.15 -11.84 4.53
N TYR A 91 1.22 -11.14 4.93
CA TYR A 91 2.54 -11.29 4.31
C TYR A 91 3.08 -12.71 4.38
N THR A 92 2.93 -13.36 5.53
CA THR A 92 3.31 -14.76 5.70
C THR A 92 2.50 -15.68 4.77
N ALA A 93 1.18 -15.44 4.66
CA ALA A 93 0.29 -16.27 3.87
C ALA A 93 0.50 -16.13 2.35
N THR A 94 0.95 -14.97 1.86
CA THR A 94 1.19 -14.72 0.43
C THR A 94 2.66 -14.86 0.02
N GLY A 95 3.52 -15.28 0.96
CA GLY A 95 4.97 -15.34 0.75
C GLY A 95 5.55 -14.00 0.30
N ALA A 96 5.11 -12.90 0.91
CA ALA A 96 5.61 -11.57 0.59
C ALA A 96 7.13 -11.52 0.82
N LEU A 97 7.86 -11.11 -0.21
CA LEU A 97 9.30 -10.90 -0.16
C LEU A 97 9.61 -9.56 0.52
N PRO A 98 10.86 -9.35 1.00
CA PRO A 98 11.27 -8.08 1.57
C PRO A 98 10.98 -6.88 0.64
N PRO A 99 10.74 -5.69 1.20
CA PRO A 99 10.58 -4.47 0.42
C PRO A 99 11.74 -4.26 -0.56
N LEU A 100 11.40 -3.81 -1.77
CA LEU A 100 12.38 -3.45 -2.79
C LEU A 100 13.21 -2.26 -2.33
N SER A 101 14.47 -2.23 -2.75
CA SER A 101 15.27 -1.01 -2.66
C SER A 101 14.66 0.10 -3.53
N ALA A 102 14.99 1.36 -3.24
CA ALA A 102 14.47 2.49 -4.02
C ALA A 102 14.76 2.40 -5.53
N ASP A 103 15.93 1.88 -5.93
CA ASP A 103 16.30 1.70 -7.33
C ASP A 103 15.49 0.56 -7.99
N GLU A 104 15.34 -0.56 -7.29
CA GLU A 104 14.53 -1.70 -7.74
C GLU A 104 13.06 -1.34 -7.90
N GLU A 105 12.52 -0.58 -6.94
CA GLU A 105 11.16 -0.03 -7.04
C GLU A 105 11.02 0.87 -8.26
N LYS A 106 11.93 1.84 -8.43
CA LYS A 106 11.88 2.76 -9.57
C LYS A 106 11.88 2.02 -10.90
N ALA A 107 12.74 1.00 -11.03
CA ALA A 107 12.78 0.15 -12.22
C ALA A 107 11.46 -0.63 -12.42
N ALA A 108 10.91 -1.18 -11.34
CA ALA A 108 9.63 -1.89 -11.40
C ALA A 108 8.46 -0.99 -11.82
N LEU A 109 8.39 0.25 -11.30
CA LEU A 109 7.34 1.20 -11.62
C LEU A 109 7.47 1.78 -13.04
N ALA A 110 8.70 2.04 -13.51
CA ALA A 110 8.94 2.49 -14.89
C ALA A 110 8.46 1.44 -15.91
N GLY A 111 8.53 0.15 -15.57
CA GLY A 111 8.00 -0.94 -16.40
C GLY A 111 6.47 -1.05 -16.43
N LEU A 112 5.74 -0.23 -15.67
CA LEU A 112 4.27 -0.21 -15.66
C LEU A 112 3.67 0.83 -16.62
N GLN A 113 4.50 1.74 -17.13
CA GLN A 113 4.12 2.81 -18.07
C GLN A 113 4.02 2.29 -19.50
#